data_AF-A0A3N0XP33-F1
#
_entry.id   AF-A0A3N0XP33-F1
#
_cell.length_a   1.000
_cell.length_b   1.000
_cell.length_c   1.000
_cell.angle_alpha   90.00
_cell.angle_beta   90.00
_cell.angle_gamma   90.00
#
_symmetry.space_group_name_H-M   'P 1'
#
loop_
_entity.id
_entity.type
_entity.pdbx_description
1 polymer ?
#
loop_
_entity_poly.entity_id
_entity_poly.type
_entity_poly.pdbx_seq_one_letter_code
_entity_poly.pdbx_strand_id
1 'polypeptide(L)'
;MKKHLSPAKGPLEVTVPDTEVTVQQLNKLLSNGSGFYSLPAQHFNEVFPRIYIGNAFVAQNVMRLQRLGVTHILNVAEGNSFMHVNTNAEFYTGTGITYHGIQANDTEQFNISAFFEEAADFIDKAMAHGKGWLLILLFL
;
A
#
# COMPACT_ATOMS: atom_id res chain seq x y z
N MET A 1 30.62 47.88 20.13
CA MET A 1 29.96 47.70 18.81
C MET A 1 29.25 46.36 18.83
N LYS A 2 27.92 46.35 19.03
CA LYS A 2 27.11 45.13 19.09
C LYS A 2 26.73 44.75 17.65
N LYS A 3 27.20 43.61 17.15
CA LYS A 3 26.83 43.09 15.83
C LYS A 3 25.42 42.50 15.94
N HIS A 4 24.46 43.14 15.28
CA HIS A 4 23.12 42.60 15.08
C HIS A 4 23.24 41.37 14.16
N LEU A 5 22.97 40.19 14.70
CA LEU A 5 22.82 38.97 13.91
C LEU A 5 21.38 38.93 13.39
N SER A 6 21.20 38.90 12.07
CA SER A 6 19.90 38.70 11.43
C SER A 6 19.33 37.32 11.78
N PRO A 7 18.02 37.17 12.01
CA PRO A 7 17.43 35.87 12.31
C PRO A 7 17.57 34.93 11.10
N ALA A 8 17.88 33.67 11.40
CA ALA A 8 17.95 32.59 10.41
C ALA A 8 16.60 32.47 9.69
N LYS A 9 16.64 32.39 8.34
CA LYS A 9 15.46 32.06 7.53
C LYS A 9 14.93 30.71 8.01
N GLY A 10 13.65 30.69 8.40
CA GLY A 10 12.92 29.46 8.68
C GLY A 10 12.88 28.54 7.45
N PRO A 11 12.47 27.27 7.62
CA PRO A 11 12.35 26.33 6.51
C PRO A 11 11.56 26.97 5.37
N LEU A 12 12.09 26.85 4.15
CA LEU A 12 11.43 27.33 2.95
C LEU A 12 10.04 26.70 2.88
N GLU A 13 9.01 27.54 2.96
CA GLU A 13 7.63 27.16 2.71
C GLU A 13 7.57 26.68 1.26
N VAL A 14 7.46 25.35 1.08
CA VAL A 14 7.33 24.73 -0.23
C VAL A 14 5.97 25.14 -0.77
N THR A 15 5.97 26.12 -1.67
CA THR A 15 4.79 26.55 -2.40
C THR A 15 4.48 25.50 -3.46
N VAL A 16 3.42 24.72 -3.22
CA VAL A 16 2.92 23.73 -4.17
C VAL A 16 2.16 24.49 -5.27
N PRO A 17 2.43 24.26 -6.57
CA PRO A 17 1.78 24.99 -7.66
C PRO A 17 0.26 24.71 -7.79
N ASP A 18 -0.49 25.72 -8.25
CA ASP A 18 -1.96 25.82 -8.45
C ASP A 18 -2.64 24.76 -9.35
N THR A 19 -1.99 23.67 -9.72
CA THR A 19 -2.66 22.49 -10.31
C THR A 19 -2.98 21.49 -9.20
N GLU A 20 -3.79 21.92 -8.23
CA GLU A 20 -4.24 21.04 -7.16
C GLU A 20 -5.28 20.06 -7.74
N VAL A 21 -4.92 18.77 -7.80
CA VAL A 21 -5.84 17.72 -8.22
C VAL A 21 -6.87 17.52 -7.11
N THR A 22 -8.15 17.71 -7.42
CA THR A 22 -9.23 17.57 -6.44
C THR A 22 -9.68 16.12 -6.29
N VAL A 23 -10.24 15.78 -5.12
CA VAL A 23 -10.84 14.44 -4.87
C VAL A 23 -11.92 14.11 -5.92
N GLN A 24 -12.69 15.10 -6.36
CA GLN A 24 -13.70 14.91 -7.39
C GLN A 24 -13.10 14.50 -8.74
N GLN A 25 -11.94 15.05 -9.11
CA GLN A 25 -11.23 14.66 -10.33
C GLN A 25 -10.72 13.22 -10.23
N LEU A 26 -10.21 12.81 -9.08
CA LEU A 26 -9.78 11.42 -8.84
C LEU A 26 -10.95 10.43 -8.90
N ASN A 27 -12.09 10.76 -8.29
CA ASN A 27 -13.31 9.93 -8.35
C ASN A 27 -13.81 9.75 -9.80
N LYS A 28 -13.65 10.77 -10.64
CA LYS A 28 -13.97 10.68 -12.07
C LYS A 28 -13.03 9.75 -12.83
N LEU A 29 -11.76 9.66 -12.44
CA LEU A 29 -10.80 8.71 -13.02
C LEU A 29 -11.08 7.27 -12.59
N LEU A 30 -11.60 7.07 -11.37
CA LEU A 30 -11.92 5.75 -10.81
C LEU A 30 -13.26 5.18 -11.28
N SER A 31 -14.17 6.02 -11.77
CA SER A 31 -15.48 5.60 -12.27
C SER A 31 -15.46 5.34 -13.79
N ASN A 32 -16.36 4.48 -14.27
CA ASN A 32 -16.52 4.25 -15.70
C ASN A 32 -17.24 5.44 -16.39
N GLY A 33 -17.40 5.38 -17.71
CA GLY A 33 -18.04 6.45 -18.50
C GLY A 33 -19.49 6.77 -18.11
N SER A 34 -20.14 5.92 -17.31
CA SER A 34 -21.48 6.11 -16.77
C SER A 34 -21.48 6.59 -15.32
N GLY A 35 -20.31 6.83 -14.71
CA GLY A 35 -20.17 7.29 -13.33
C GLY A 35 -20.24 6.20 -12.26
N PHE A 36 -20.22 4.91 -12.64
CA PHE A 36 -20.25 3.79 -11.68
C PHE A 36 -18.84 3.26 -11.38
N TYR A 37 -18.61 2.88 -10.13
CA TYR A 37 -17.41 2.13 -9.73
C TYR A 37 -17.58 0.65 -10.04
N SER A 38 -16.49 0.03 -10.51
CA SER A 38 -16.47 -1.41 -10.80
C SER A 38 -15.72 -2.13 -9.69
N LEU A 39 -16.28 -3.22 -9.19
CA LEU A 39 -15.59 -4.10 -8.25
C LEU A 39 -14.55 -4.96 -8.99
N PRO A 40 -13.49 -5.41 -8.30
CA PRO A 40 -12.50 -6.30 -8.90
C PRO A 40 -13.13 -7.58 -9.45
N ALA A 41 -12.81 -7.90 -10.71
CA ALA A 41 -13.29 -9.11 -11.37
C ALA A 41 -12.44 -10.35 -11.04
N GLN A 42 -11.28 -10.17 -10.43
CA GLN A 42 -10.32 -11.22 -10.11
C GLN A 42 -9.82 -11.04 -8.68
N HIS A 43 -9.32 -12.14 -8.08
CA HIS A 43 -8.79 -12.09 -6.72
C HIS A 43 -7.44 -11.39 -6.60
N PHE A 44 -6.72 -11.20 -7.70
CA PHE A 44 -5.50 -10.41 -7.78
C PHE A 44 -5.24 -9.94 -9.21
N ASN A 45 -4.46 -8.87 -9.35
CA ASN A 45 -3.98 -8.35 -10.63
C ASN A 45 -2.52 -7.92 -10.49
N GLU A 46 -1.71 -8.13 -11.53
CA GLU A 46 -0.39 -7.49 -11.64
C GLU A 46 -0.61 -6.04 -12.10
N VAL A 47 -0.34 -5.08 -11.22
CA VAL A 47 -0.58 -3.65 -11.50
C VAL A 47 0.70 -2.91 -11.91
N PHE A 48 1.85 -3.51 -11.59
CA PHE A 48 3.18 -3.08 -11.99
C PHE A 48 4.06 -4.33 -12.06
N PRO A 49 5.13 -4.38 -12.89
CA PRO A 49 5.97 -5.56 -12.99
C PRO A 49 6.40 -6.11 -11.62
N ARG A 50 5.96 -7.35 -11.33
CA ARG A 50 6.16 -8.08 -10.07
C ARG A 50 5.48 -7.52 -8.82
N ILE A 51 4.54 -6.59 -9.00
CA ILE A 51 3.69 -6.07 -7.93
C ILE A 51 2.24 -6.46 -8.24
N TYR A 52 1.70 -7.29 -7.36
CA TYR A 52 0.31 -7.69 -7.37
C TYR A 52 -0.47 -6.90 -6.33
N ILE A 53 -1.70 -6.55 -6.66
CA ILE A 53 -2.73 -6.19 -5.67
C ILE A 53 -3.72 -7.34 -5.63
N GLY A 54 -4.07 -7.82 -4.43
CA GLY A 54 -5.02 -8.92 -4.28
C GLY A 54 -5.78 -8.90 -2.96
N ASN A 55 -6.67 -9.88 -2.81
CA ASN A 55 -7.56 -10.00 -1.67
C ASN A 55 -7.18 -11.17 -0.74
N ALA A 56 -7.95 -11.32 0.35
CA ALA A 56 -7.75 -12.39 1.35
C ALA A 56 -7.74 -13.81 0.76
N PHE A 57 -8.53 -14.07 -0.30
CA PHE A 57 -8.63 -15.39 -0.92
C PHE A 57 -7.29 -15.87 -1.49
N VAL A 58 -6.50 -14.96 -2.08
CA VAL A 58 -5.16 -15.29 -2.60
C VAL A 58 -4.14 -15.34 -1.47
N ALA A 59 -4.21 -14.41 -0.52
CA ALA A 59 -3.33 -14.36 0.65
C ALA A 59 -3.29 -15.67 1.44
N GLN A 60 -4.47 -16.25 1.68
CA GLN A 60 -4.61 -17.44 2.52
C GLN A 60 -4.24 -18.74 1.78
N ASN A 61 -3.89 -18.67 0.50
CA ASN A 61 -3.51 -19.83 -0.31
C ASN A 61 -2.00 -19.84 -0.60
N VAL A 62 -1.21 -20.35 0.35
CA VAL A 62 0.26 -20.44 0.25
C VAL A 62 0.72 -21.16 -1.02
N MET A 63 0.05 -22.25 -1.43
CA MET A 63 0.41 -22.96 -2.66
C MET A 63 0.27 -22.07 -3.89
N ARG A 64 -0.79 -21.24 -3.94
CA ARG A 64 -1.00 -20.30 -5.03
C ARG A 64 0.05 -19.19 -5.02
N LEU A 65 0.39 -18.66 -3.84
CA LEU A 65 1.44 -17.64 -3.67
C LEU A 65 2.80 -18.16 -4.18
N GLN A 66 3.18 -19.38 -3.81
CA GLN A 66 4.41 -20.01 -4.28
C GLN A 66 4.43 -20.23 -5.79
N ARG A 67 3.30 -20.64 -6.39
CA ARG A 67 3.18 -20.78 -7.86
C ARG A 67 3.31 -19.44 -8.60
N LEU A 68 2.86 -18.35 -7.99
CA LEU A 68 3.03 -16.99 -8.51
C LEU A 68 4.44 -16.44 -8.27
N GLY A 69 5.28 -17.16 -7.53
CA GLY A 69 6.62 -16.71 -7.16
C GLY A 69 6.63 -15.60 -6.11
N VAL A 70 5.51 -15.37 -5.40
CA VAL A 70 5.41 -14.34 -4.35
C VAL A 70 6.43 -14.62 -3.25
N THR A 71 7.26 -13.62 -2.95
CA THR A 71 8.28 -13.68 -1.91
C THR A 71 8.00 -12.74 -0.76
N HIS A 72 7.19 -11.70 -0.98
CA HIS A 72 6.83 -10.71 0.02
C HIS A 72 5.33 -10.47 0.04
N ILE A 73 4.77 -10.30 1.24
CA ILE A 73 3.38 -9.91 1.45
C ILE A 73 3.34 -8.66 2.31
N LEU A 74 2.69 -7.63 1.80
CA LEU A 74 2.31 -6.43 2.53
C LEU A 74 0.80 -6.49 2.78
N ASN A 75 0.38 -6.78 4.01
CA ASN A 75 -1.02 -6.80 4.39
C ASN A 75 -1.46 -5.43 4.92
N VAL A 76 -2.17 -4.65 4.12
CA VAL A 76 -2.65 -3.31 4.50
C VAL A 76 -4.06 -3.37 5.12
N ALA A 77 -4.46 -4.54 5.62
CA ALA A 77 -5.73 -4.74 6.30
C ALA A 77 -5.56 -5.81 7.40
N GLU A 78 -4.41 -5.84 8.10
CA GLU A 78 -4.17 -6.84 9.14
C GLU A 78 -5.13 -6.68 10.31
N GLY A 79 -5.79 -7.75 10.72
CA GLY A 79 -6.66 -7.74 11.88
C GLY A 79 -7.57 -8.96 11.94
N ASN A 80 -8.36 -9.05 13.00
CA ASN A 80 -9.21 -10.21 13.30
C ASN A 80 -10.71 -9.93 13.13
N SER A 81 -11.11 -8.70 12.78
CA SER A 81 -12.51 -8.35 12.52
C SER A 81 -12.98 -8.81 11.14
N PHE A 82 -14.29 -8.74 10.89
CA PHE A 82 -14.87 -9.00 9.56
C PHE A 82 -14.34 -8.08 8.44
N MET A 83 -13.86 -6.88 8.77
CA MET A 83 -13.34 -5.88 7.81
C MET A 83 -11.81 -5.98 7.61
N HIS A 84 -11.19 -7.08 8.05
CA HIS A 84 -9.75 -7.26 8.03
C HIS A 84 -9.36 -8.64 7.47
N VAL A 85 -8.10 -8.75 7.05
CA VAL A 85 -7.47 -10.00 6.61
C VAL A 85 -6.67 -10.58 7.74
N ASN A 86 -7.20 -11.66 8.34
CA ASN A 86 -6.58 -12.36 9.46
C ASN A 86 -5.44 -13.28 9.01
N THR A 87 -4.32 -12.67 8.65
CA THR A 87 -3.01 -13.32 8.49
C THR A 87 -1.97 -12.53 9.24
N ASN A 88 -0.87 -13.16 9.62
CA ASN A 88 0.26 -12.53 10.31
C ASN A 88 1.56 -13.21 9.89
N ALA A 89 2.70 -12.82 10.47
CA ALA A 89 3.99 -13.45 10.17
C ALA A 89 4.00 -14.96 10.46
N GLU A 90 3.33 -15.39 11.53
CA GLU A 90 3.27 -16.81 11.94
C GLU A 90 2.59 -17.67 10.86
N PHE A 91 1.52 -17.16 10.22
CA PHE A 91 0.81 -17.84 9.15
C PHE A 91 1.73 -18.26 7.98
N TYR A 92 2.75 -17.47 7.69
CA TYR A 92 3.70 -17.71 6.59
C TYR A 92 5.00 -18.40 7.03
N THR A 93 5.10 -18.84 8.28
CA THR A 93 6.29 -19.52 8.80
C THR A 93 6.63 -20.77 7.98
N GLY A 94 7.90 -20.91 7.61
CA GLY A 94 8.39 -22.06 6.84
C GLY A 94 8.08 -22.01 5.35
N THR A 95 7.38 -20.99 4.86
CA THR A 95 7.04 -20.85 3.43
C THR A 95 8.12 -20.14 2.61
N GLY A 96 9.02 -19.41 3.28
CA GLY A 96 10.00 -18.51 2.66
C GLY A 96 9.45 -17.13 2.29
N ILE A 97 8.16 -16.86 2.56
CA ILE A 97 7.52 -15.56 2.33
C ILE A 97 7.85 -14.63 3.50
N THR A 98 8.32 -13.43 3.17
CA THR A 98 8.51 -12.34 4.13
C THR A 98 7.22 -11.55 4.26
N TYR A 99 6.78 -11.31 5.49
CA TYR A 99 5.49 -10.70 5.78
C TYR A 99 5.66 -9.37 6.51
N HIS A 100 4.84 -8.39 6.14
CA HIS A 100 4.65 -7.14 6.88
C HIS A 100 3.17 -6.79 6.92
N GLY A 101 2.66 -6.42 8.09
CA GLY A 101 1.25 -6.15 8.33
C GLY A 101 1.03 -4.75 8.88
N ILE A 102 0.04 -4.06 8.32
CA ILE A 102 -0.47 -2.75 8.75
C ILE A 102 -1.93 -2.95 9.15
N GLN A 103 -2.26 -2.58 10.38
CA GLN A 103 -3.62 -2.67 10.93
C GLN A 103 -4.43 -1.44 10.52
N ALA A 104 -4.73 -1.32 9.24
CA ALA A 104 -5.50 -0.21 8.69
C ALA A 104 -6.99 -0.50 8.60
N ASN A 105 -7.80 0.51 8.97
CA ASN A 105 -9.24 0.51 8.75
C ASN A 105 -9.55 1.23 7.43
N ASP A 106 -10.45 0.65 6.62
CA ASP A 106 -10.96 1.30 5.42
C ASP A 106 -12.02 2.35 5.79
N THR A 107 -11.57 3.47 6.35
CA THR A 107 -12.41 4.62 6.69
C THR A 107 -11.68 5.93 6.40
N GLU A 108 -12.45 6.99 6.12
CA GLU A 108 -11.90 8.33 5.86
C GLU A 108 -11.12 8.93 7.05
N GLN A 109 -11.39 8.46 8.28
CA GLN A 109 -10.73 8.94 9.49
C GLN A 109 -9.40 8.25 9.77
N PHE A 110 -9.14 7.10 9.13
CA PHE A 110 -7.89 6.38 9.31
C PHE A 110 -6.76 7.10 8.58
N ASN A 111 -5.72 7.50 9.31
CA ASN A 111 -4.57 8.17 8.71
C ASN A 111 -3.62 7.16 8.03
N ILE A 112 -4.01 6.68 6.85
CA ILE A 112 -3.18 5.76 6.06
C ILE A 112 -1.84 6.39 5.62
N SER A 113 -1.80 7.73 5.50
CA SER A 113 -0.60 8.45 5.08
C SER A 113 0.57 8.29 6.05
N ALA A 114 0.30 8.02 7.33
CA ALA A 114 1.32 7.73 8.33
C ALA A 114 2.17 6.49 8.01
N PHE A 115 1.66 5.59 7.15
CA PHE A 115 2.29 4.33 6.78
C PHE A 115 2.92 4.35 5.38
N PHE A 116 2.85 5.47 4.65
CA PHE A 116 3.35 5.53 3.27
C PHE A 116 4.85 5.25 3.18
N GLU A 117 5.66 5.88 4.05
CA GLU A 117 7.10 5.65 4.08
C GLU A 117 7.45 4.21 4.48
N GLU A 118 6.79 3.67 5.50
CA GLU A 118 6.99 2.28 5.95
C GLU A 118 6.64 1.25 4.85
N ALA A 119 5.50 1.45 4.17
CA ALA A 119 5.07 0.60 3.08
C ALA A 119 6.01 0.71 1.86
N ALA A 120 6.42 1.94 1.51
CA ALA A 120 7.36 2.18 0.42
C ALA A 120 8.72 1.51 0.68
N ASP A 121 9.26 1.66 1.89
CA ASP A 121 10.50 0.99 2.31
C ASP A 121 10.39 -0.54 2.19
N PHE A 122 9.25 -1.13 2.54
CA PHE A 122 9.02 -2.56 2.41
C PHE A 122 8.96 -2.99 0.94
N ILE A 123 8.26 -2.23 0.10
CA ILE A 123 8.18 -2.46 -1.34
C ILE A 123 9.58 -2.39 -1.97
N ASP A 124 10.37 -1.35 -1.64
CA ASP A 124 11.71 -1.17 -2.18
C ASP A 124 12.65 -2.32 -1.80
N LYS A 125 12.60 -2.77 -0.54
CA LYS A 125 13.36 -3.94 -0.07
C LYS A 125 12.92 -5.21 -0.78
N ALA A 126 11.62 -5.41 -0.98
CA ALA A 126 11.09 -6.57 -1.71
C ALA A 126 11.58 -6.57 -3.17
N MET A 127 11.62 -5.41 -3.80
CA MET A 127 11.99 -5.25 -5.21
C MET A 127 13.50 -5.20 -5.45
N ALA A 128 14.29 -5.00 -4.39
CA ALA A 128 15.75 -4.99 -4.45
C ALA A 128 16.30 -6.28 -5.09
N HIS A 129 17.37 -6.13 -5.87
CA HIS A 129 18.05 -7.21 -6.58
C HIS A 129 17.21 -7.94 -7.64
N GLY A 130 16.03 -7.43 -8.01
CA GLY A 130 15.23 -7.91 -9.15
C GLY A 130 14.64 -9.31 -9.00
N LYS A 131 14.59 -9.83 -7.77
CA LYS A 131 14.19 -11.21 -7.47
C LYS A 131 12.88 -11.34 -6.70
N GLY A 132 12.36 -10.24 -6.17
CA GLY A 132 11.12 -10.28 -5.39
C GLY A 132 9.87 -10.08 -6.22
N TRP A 133 8.83 -10.81 -5.82
CA TRP A 133 7.45 -10.57 -6.21
C TRP A 133 6.67 -10.21 -4.96
N LEU A 134 5.95 -9.10 -5.04
CA LEU A 134 5.21 -8.54 -3.92
C LEU A 134 3.72 -8.70 -4.17
N LEU A 135 3.00 -9.14 -3.15
CA LEU A 135 1.55 -9.04 -3.10
C LEU A 135 1.15 -8.02 -2.02
N ILE A 136 0.48 -6.96 -2.44
CA ILE A 136 -0.19 -5.98 -1.56
C ILE A 136 -1.62 -6.47 -1.36
N LEU A 137 -1.96 -6.76 -0.10
CA LEU A 137 -3.29 -7.22 0.28
C LEU A 137 -4.14 -6.06 0.77
N LEU A 138 -5.33 -5.97 0.19
CA LEU A 138 -6.37 -5.05 0.60
C LEU A 138 -7.61 -5.84 1.02
N PHE A 139 -8.42 -5.23 1.88
CA PHE A 139 -9.78 -5.68 2.09
C PHE A 139 -10.66 -5.24 0.91
N LEU A 140 -11.51 -6.14 0.40
CA LEU A 140 -12.46 -5.91 -0.68
C LEU A 140 -13.79 -6.58 -0.34
#